data_AF-A0A1S3QZ78-F1
#
_entry.id   AF-A0A1S3QZ78-F1
#
_cell.length_a   1.000
_cell.length_b   1.000
_cell.length_c   1.000
_cell.angle_alpha   90.00
_cell.angle_beta   90.00
_cell.angle_gamma   90.00
#
_symmetry.space_group_name_H-M   'P 1'
#
loop_
_entity.id
_entity.type
_entity.pdbx_description
1 polymer ?
#
loop_
_entity_poly.entity_id
_entity_poly.type
_entity_poly.pdbx_seq_one_letter_code
_entity_poly.pdbx_strand_id
1 'polypeptide(L)'
;MPIPLPERGEDLAEAAQEKGIITGWGWGVHFTPAESLKHLVLPVASHSFCKAEYNRGGSTPTIDDNMFCTGASKYQENVCFGDAGGALAVQDPKDGRVYAAGILSFDKACAVRKYAVYMKLSAYMPWINSVLRGDSEKSASLRSSVMSEMFSRQL
;
A
#
# COMPACT_ATOMS: atom_id res chain seq x y z
N MET A 1 4.61 -17.70 -0.45
CA MET A 1 4.35 -17.28 -1.84
C MET A 1 4.19 -15.77 -1.84
N PRO A 2 4.94 -15.00 -2.66
CA PRO A 2 4.76 -13.55 -2.74
C PRO A 2 3.43 -13.20 -3.42
N ILE A 3 2.84 -12.08 -3.04
CA ILE A 3 1.70 -11.52 -3.77
C ILE A 3 2.20 -10.85 -5.07
N PRO A 4 1.54 -11.08 -6.23
CA PRO A 4 1.88 -10.39 -7.47
C PRO A 4 1.76 -8.86 -7.34
N LEU A 5 2.60 -8.15 -8.09
CA LEU A 5 2.50 -6.70 -8.26
C LEU A 5 1.49 -6.35 -9.38
N PRO A 6 0.98 -5.10 -9.41
CA PRO A 6 0.17 -4.61 -10.52
C PRO A 6 0.95 -4.60 -11.85
N GLU A 7 0.27 -4.91 -12.94
CA GLU A 7 0.75 -4.75 -14.31
C GLU A 7 0.42 -3.35 -14.86
N ARG A 8 0.98 -3.03 -16.03
CA ARG A 8 0.78 -1.71 -16.66
C ARG A 8 -0.69 -1.52 -17.05
N GLY A 9 -1.31 -0.45 -16.55
CA GLY A 9 -2.73 -0.15 -16.81
C GLY A 9 -3.71 -0.76 -15.80
N GLU A 10 -3.20 -1.40 -14.75
CA GLU A 10 -4.02 -1.90 -13.65
C GLU A 10 -4.19 -0.84 -12.55
N ASP A 11 -5.14 0.05 -12.78
CA ASP A 11 -5.61 1.02 -11.80
C ASP A 11 -6.98 0.61 -11.24
N LEU A 12 -7.24 -0.69 -11.11
CA LEU A 12 -8.54 -1.22 -10.65
C LEU A 12 -8.93 -0.73 -9.24
N ALA A 13 -7.96 -0.32 -8.43
CA ALA A 13 -8.21 0.35 -7.15
C ALA A 13 -8.82 1.77 -7.29
N GLU A 14 -9.00 2.29 -8.50
CA GLU A 14 -9.76 3.51 -8.77
C GLU A 14 -11.19 3.25 -9.24
N ALA A 15 -11.53 2.01 -9.59
CA ALA A 15 -12.91 1.65 -9.86
C ALA A 15 -13.67 1.72 -8.52
N ALA A 16 -14.39 2.82 -8.31
CA ALA A 16 -15.19 3.03 -7.11
C ALA A 16 -16.10 1.81 -6.86
N GLN A 17 -16.17 1.37 -5.60
CA GLN A 17 -16.91 0.18 -5.14
C GLN A 17 -16.21 -1.17 -5.30
N GLU A 18 -15.03 -1.24 -5.91
CA GLU A 18 -14.21 -2.46 -5.83
C GLU A 18 -13.80 -2.75 -4.37
N LYS A 19 -13.69 -4.03 -4.03
CA LYS A 19 -13.36 -4.47 -2.66
C LYS A 19 -11.96 -5.07 -2.63
N GLY A 20 -11.19 -4.65 -1.64
CA GLY A 20 -9.90 -5.25 -1.33
C GLY A 20 -9.94 -6.03 -0.02
N ILE A 21 -9.04 -7.00 0.10
CA ILE A 21 -8.78 -7.72 1.34
C ILE A 21 -7.46 -7.20 1.91
N ILE A 22 -7.48 -6.76 3.16
CA ILE A 22 -6.27 -6.47 3.93
C ILE A 22 -6.18 -7.42 5.10
N THR A 23 -4.97 -7.85 5.43
CA THR A 23 -4.68 -8.69 6.60
C THR A 23 -3.68 -8.01 7.51
N GLY A 24 -3.83 -8.15 8.83
CA GLY A 24 -2.93 -7.51 9.78
C GLY A 24 -3.04 -8.01 11.23
N TRP A 25 -2.05 -7.62 12.02
CA TRP A 25 -2.00 -7.82 13.49
C TRP A 25 -2.21 -6.51 14.25
N GLY A 26 -2.70 -5.47 13.58
CA GLY A 26 -3.05 -4.21 14.21
C GLY A 26 -4.11 -4.37 15.28
N TRP A 27 -4.44 -3.24 15.90
CA TRP A 27 -5.30 -3.23 17.07
C TRP A 27 -6.71 -3.73 16.72
N GLY A 28 -7.25 -4.61 17.56
CA GLY A 28 -8.63 -5.10 17.46
C GLY A 28 -9.65 -4.19 18.14
N VAL A 29 -10.88 -4.70 18.29
CA VAL A 29 -12.03 -3.98 18.91
C VAL A 29 -11.79 -3.51 20.34
N HIS A 30 -10.84 -4.12 21.06
CA HIS A 30 -10.46 -3.73 22.42
C HIS A 30 -9.31 -2.70 22.46
N PHE A 31 -8.88 -2.18 21.31
CA PHE A 31 -7.73 -1.28 21.19
C PHE A 31 -6.45 -1.89 21.78
N THR A 32 -6.24 -3.18 21.52
CA THR A 32 -5.02 -3.92 21.84
C THR A 32 -4.57 -4.68 20.59
N PRO A 33 -3.25 -4.95 20.42
CA PRO A 33 -2.75 -5.76 19.31
C PRO A 33 -3.50 -7.09 19.17
N ALA A 34 -3.70 -7.55 17.93
CA ALA A 34 -4.37 -8.82 17.70
C ALA A 34 -3.45 -10.00 18.02
N GLU A 35 -3.97 -10.99 18.75
CA GLU A 35 -3.24 -12.23 19.09
C GLU A 35 -3.04 -13.15 17.87
N SER A 36 -3.92 -13.04 16.87
CA SER A 36 -3.90 -13.81 15.62
C SER A 36 -4.07 -12.89 14.43
N LEU A 37 -3.58 -13.30 13.26
CA LEU A 37 -3.78 -12.58 12.01
C LEU A 37 -5.28 -12.42 11.73
N LYS A 38 -5.70 -11.18 11.43
CA LYS A 38 -7.08 -10.87 11.05
C LYS A 38 -7.13 -10.41 9.60
N HIS A 39 -8.33 -10.33 9.06
CA HIS A 39 -8.57 -9.77 7.73
C HIS A 39 -9.83 -8.92 7.70
N LEU A 40 -9.85 -7.94 6.81
CA LEU A 40 -11.00 -7.10 6.50
C LEU A 40 -11.25 -7.07 5.00
N VAL A 41 -12.52 -7.01 4.63
CA VAL A 41 -12.95 -6.74 3.24
C VAL A 41 -13.43 -5.29 3.19
N LEU A 42 -12.65 -4.42 2.56
CA LEU A 42 -12.85 -2.97 2.58
C LEU A 42 -13.16 -2.46 1.17
N PRO A 43 -14.17 -1.59 1.02
CA PRO A 43 -14.47 -0.96 -0.26
C PRO A 43 -13.46 0.17 -0.54
N VAL A 44 -13.02 0.27 -1.79
CA VAL A 44 -12.36 1.46 -2.32
C VAL A 44 -13.32 2.65 -2.19
N ALA A 45 -12.82 3.73 -1.60
CA ALA A 45 -13.54 4.97 -1.39
C ALA A 45 -13.33 5.95 -2.54
N SER A 46 -14.27 6.88 -2.70
CA SER A 46 -14.12 8.02 -3.60
C SER A 46 -12.92 8.88 -3.18
N HIS A 47 -11.97 9.07 -4.11
CA HIS A 47 -10.77 9.88 -3.88
C HIS A 47 -11.10 11.31 -3.45
N SER A 48 -12.09 11.94 -4.09
CA SER A 48 -12.51 13.31 -3.73
C SER A 48 -13.06 13.41 -2.30
N PHE A 49 -13.79 12.40 -1.82
CA PHE A 49 -14.30 12.40 -0.45
C PHE A 49 -13.20 12.11 0.57
N CYS A 50 -12.27 11.21 0.24
CA CYS A 50 -11.09 11.00 1.07
C CYS A 50 -10.25 12.27 1.20
N LYS A 51 -9.90 12.88 0.06
CA LYS A 51 -9.15 14.14 0.02
C LYS A 51 -9.85 15.26 0.78
N ALA A 52 -11.17 15.36 0.69
CA ALA A 52 -11.95 16.33 1.46
C ALA A 52 -11.89 16.11 2.98
N GLU A 53 -11.77 14.87 3.47
CA GLU A 53 -11.56 14.60 4.90
C GLU A 53 -10.18 15.10 5.38
N TYR A 54 -9.13 14.83 4.60
CA TYR A 54 -7.76 15.17 4.98
C TYR A 54 -7.37 16.63 4.71
N ASN A 55 -8.05 17.32 3.79
CA ASN A 55 -7.83 18.76 3.57
C ASN A 55 -8.32 19.63 4.74
N ARG A 56 -9.19 19.10 5.61
CA ARG A 56 -9.70 19.86 6.77
C ARG A 56 -8.63 19.98 7.85
N GLY A 57 -8.18 21.21 8.10
CA GLY A 57 -7.39 21.56 9.29
C GLY A 57 -5.92 21.13 9.28
N GLY A 58 -5.27 21.02 8.11
CA GLY A 58 -3.84 20.66 8.03
C GLY A 58 -3.54 19.22 8.44
N SER A 59 -4.51 18.34 8.25
CA SER A 59 -4.39 16.93 8.63
C SER A 59 -3.39 16.19 7.74
N THR A 60 -2.61 15.28 8.33
CA THR A 60 -1.74 14.38 7.59
C THR A 60 -2.40 13.02 7.36
N PRO A 61 -2.15 12.36 6.21
CA PRO A 61 -1.35 12.82 5.07
C PRO A 61 -2.09 13.79 4.13
N THR A 62 -1.33 14.53 3.33
CA THR A 62 -1.86 15.25 2.15
C THR A 62 -2.16 14.24 1.05
N ILE A 63 -3.42 14.13 0.65
CA ILE A 63 -3.85 13.15 -0.36
C ILE A 63 -3.56 13.65 -1.77
N ASP A 64 -2.68 12.94 -2.47
CA ASP A 64 -2.34 13.15 -3.88
C ASP A 64 -2.84 12.00 -4.78
N ASP A 65 -2.48 12.05 -6.06
CA ASP A 65 -2.93 11.07 -7.07
C ASP A 65 -2.12 9.75 -7.02
N ASN A 66 -1.06 9.69 -6.21
CA ASN A 66 -0.30 8.47 -5.94
C ASN A 66 -0.87 7.69 -4.73
N MET A 67 -2.01 8.12 -4.21
CA MET A 67 -2.71 7.53 -3.09
C MET A 67 -4.15 7.20 -3.45
N PHE A 68 -4.69 6.18 -2.79
CA PHE A 68 -6.11 5.89 -2.81
C PHE A 68 -6.56 5.52 -1.40
N CYS A 69 -7.87 5.42 -1.19
CA CYS A 69 -8.43 5.21 0.13
C CYS A 69 -9.44 4.08 0.18
N THR A 70 -9.61 3.48 1.35
CA THR A 70 -10.72 2.58 1.64
C THR A 70 -11.65 3.15 2.70
N GLY A 71 -12.93 2.84 2.59
CA GLY A 71 -13.92 3.09 3.64
C GLY A 71 -14.00 1.95 4.64
N ALA A 72 -14.95 2.05 5.58
CA ALA A 72 -15.27 0.98 6.50
C ALA A 72 -15.93 -0.22 5.79
N SER A 73 -15.79 -1.40 6.40
CA SER A 73 -16.46 -2.63 5.98
C SER A 73 -17.99 -2.47 6.07
N LYS A 74 -18.73 -3.44 5.51
CA LYS A 74 -20.20 -3.50 5.67
C LYS A 74 -20.66 -3.58 7.13
N TYR A 75 -19.78 -3.99 8.04
CA TYR A 75 -20.04 -4.08 9.48
C TYR A 75 -19.44 -2.91 10.27
N GLN A 76 -19.07 -1.82 9.58
CA GLN A 76 -18.42 -0.64 10.19
C GLN A 76 -17.04 -0.93 10.81
N GLU A 77 -16.35 -1.98 10.34
CA GLU A 77 -14.98 -2.29 10.76
C GLU A 77 -13.97 -1.56 9.88
N ASN A 78 -12.80 -1.24 10.41
CA ASN A 78 -11.75 -0.57 9.65
C ASN A 78 -10.37 -1.00 10.14
N VAL A 79 -9.34 -0.69 9.36
CA VAL A 79 -7.94 -0.88 9.77
C VAL A 79 -7.61 -0.01 10.97
N CYS A 80 -6.67 -0.47 11.78
CA CYS A 80 -6.29 0.19 13.02
C CYS A 80 -4.78 0.22 13.23
N PHE A 81 -4.36 0.85 14.33
CA PHE A 81 -2.95 1.04 14.67
C PHE A 81 -2.16 -0.27 14.57
N GLY A 82 -1.09 -0.25 13.77
CA GLY A 82 -0.22 -1.41 13.54
C GLY A 82 -0.53 -2.20 12.26
N ASP A 83 -1.60 -1.87 11.53
CA ASP A 83 -1.87 -2.47 10.22
C ASP A 83 -1.05 -1.83 9.09
N ALA A 84 -0.49 -0.63 9.31
CA ALA A 84 0.33 0.08 8.31
C ALA A 84 1.49 -0.79 7.80
N GLY A 85 1.72 -0.76 6.48
CA GLY A 85 2.64 -1.66 5.77
C GLY A 85 1.96 -2.91 5.20
N GLY A 86 0.74 -3.24 5.63
CA GLY A 86 -0.06 -4.32 5.06
C GLY A 86 -0.48 -4.04 3.61
N ALA A 87 -0.48 -5.08 2.77
CA ALA A 87 -0.94 -4.99 1.39
C ALA A 87 -2.47 -5.11 1.30
N LEU A 88 -3.09 -4.24 0.52
CA LEU A 88 -4.46 -4.43 0.07
C LEU A 88 -4.43 -5.32 -1.17
N ALA A 89 -4.88 -6.57 -1.01
CA ALA A 89 -5.05 -7.51 -2.10
C ALA A 89 -6.38 -7.27 -2.81
N VAL A 90 -6.35 -7.17 -4.14
CA VAL A 90 -7.54 -7.05 -4.99
C VAL A 90 -7.54 -8.18 -6.01
N GLN A 91 -8.71 -8.52 -6.52
CA GLN A 91 -8.89 -9.50 -7.58
C GLN A 91 -9.24 -8.77 -8.88
N ASP A 92 -8.48 -9.01 -9.95
CA ASP A 92 -8.82 -8.46 -11.27
C ASP A 92 -10.11 -9.14 -11.79
N PRO A 93 -11.16 -8.37 -12.12
CA PRO A 93 -12.43 -8.93 -12.60
C PRO A 93 -12.32 -9.56 -14.00
N LYS A 94 -11.28 -9.26 -14.77
CA LYS A 94 -11.09 -9.77 -16.14
C LYS A 94 -10.52 -11.18 -16.17
N ASP A 95 -9.51 -11.45 -15.34
CA ASP A 95 -8.76 -12.71 -15.36
C ASP A 95 -8.75 -13.46 -14.00
N GLY A 96 -9.29 -12.85 -12.95
CA GLY A 96 -9.39 -13.43 -11.61
C GLY A 96 -8.08 -13.41 -10.82
N ARG A 97 -7.01 -12.80 -11.33
CA ARG A 97 -5.70 -12.74 -10.67
C ARG A 97 -5.76 -11.85 -9.43
N VAL A 98 -5.12 -12.32 -8.35
CA VAL A 98 -4.99 -11.54 -7.12
C VAL A 98 -3.63 -10.84 -7.10
N TYR A 99 -3.62 -9.55 -6.80
CA TYR A 99 -2.40 -8.74 -6.74
C TYR A 99 -2.49 -7.66 -5.65
N ALA A 100 -1.35 -7.10 -5.26
CA ALA A 100 -1.28 -6.01 -4.29
C ALA A 100 -1.57 -4.69 -4.99
N ALA A 101 -2.73 -4.08 -4.73
CA ALA A 101 -3.09 -2.78 -5.30
C ALA A 101 -2.41 -1.60 -4.57
N GLY A 102 -2.20 -1.74 -3.27
CA GLY A 102 -1.59 -0.71 -2.46
C GLY A 102 -1.05 -1.23 -1.16
N ILE A 103 -0.24 -0.40 -0.51
CA ILE A 103 0.29 -0.64 0.83
C ILE A 103 -0.33 0.39 1.77
N LEU A 104 -0.90 -0.07 2.87
CA LEU A 104 -1.53 0.79 3.88
C LEU A 104 -0.49 1.74 4.46
N SER A 105 -0.73 3.05 4.35
CA SER A 105 0.15 4.10 4.85
C SER A 105 -0.40 4.78 6.10
N PHE A 106 -1.72 4.95 6.18
CA PHE A 106 -2.37 5.60 7.31
C PHE A 106 -3.49 4.74 7.90
N ASP A 107 -3.28 4.28 9.12
CA ASP A 107 -4.03 3.21 9.79
C ASP A 107 -4.93 3.68 10.94
N LYS A 108 -5.19 4.99 11.05
CA LYS A 108 -5.99 5.56 12.16
C LYS A 108 -7.50 5.59 11.88
N ALA A 109 -7.96 4.81 10.91
CA ALA A 109 -9.34 4.81 10.43
C ALA A 109 -10.33 4.11 11.40
N CYS A 110 -9.82 3.37 12.38
CA CYS A 110 -10.62 2.81 13.47
C CYS A 110 -11.07 3.83 14.53
N ALA A 111 -10.49 5.03 14.57
CA ALA A 111 -10.72 5.99 15.65
C ALA A 111 -10.80 7.46 15.21
N VAL A 112 -9.92 7.90 14.31
CA VAL A 112 -9.68 9.32 14.04
C VAL A 112 -10.22 9.75 12.68
N ARG A 113 -10.22 8.84 11.70
CA ARG A 113 -10.60 9.10 10.31
C ARG A 113 -11.64 8.12 9.83
N LYS A 114 -12.40 8.50 8.80
CA LYS A 114 -13.35 7.62 8.12
C LYS A 114 -12.65 6.78 7.07
N TYR A 115 -11.64 7.34 6.42
CA TYR A 115 -10.90 6.67 5.37
C TYR A 115 -9.51 6.22 5.83
N ALA A 116 -9.10 5.05 5.38
CA ALA A 116 -7.72 4.60 5.46
C ALA A 116 -7.01 4.94 4.14
N VAL A 117 -5.71 5.28 4.20
CA VAL A 117 -4.95 5.78 3.04
C VAL A 117 -3.85 4.80 2.67
N TYR A 118 -3.77 4.47 1.39
CA TYR A 118 -2.81 3.54 0.81
C TYR A 118 -1.92 4.25 -0.19
N MET A 119 -0.64 3.89 -0.24
CA MET A 119 0.17 4.20 -1.41
C MET A 119 -0.28 3.31 -2.58
N LYS A 120 -0.44 3.90 -3.76
CA LYS A 120 -0.93 3.23 -4.97
C LYS A 120 0.20 2.52 -5.70
N LEU A 121 0.29 1.20 -5.62
CA LEU A 121 1.46 0.47 -6.13
C LEU A 121 1.70 0.68 -7.63
N SER A 122 0.63 0.82 -8.44
CA SER A 122 0.73 1.11 -9.87
C SER A 122 1.53 2.39 -10.17
N ALA A 123 1.37 3.44 -9.36
CA ALA A 123 2.09 4.70 -9.49
C ALA A 123 3.60 4.57 -9.17
N TYR A 124 3.97 3.60 -8.31
CA TYR A 124 5.35 3.38 -7.89
C TYR A 124 6.05 2.26 -8.68
N MET A 125 5.38 1.56 -9.60
CA MET A 125 5.99 0.47 -10.38
C MET A 125 7.29 0.86 -11.12
N PRO A 126 7.43 2.05 -11.73
CA PRO A 126 8.70 2.45 -12.33
C PRO A 126 9.86 2.48 -11.32
N TRP A 127 9.61 2.99 -10.12
CA TRP A 127 10.59 3.05 -9.03
C TRP A 127 10.87 1.65 -8.44
N ILE A 128 9.82 0.85 -8.19
CA ILE A 128 9.99 -0.53 -7.69
C ILE A 128 10.88 -1.32 -8.65
N ASN A 129 10.61 -1.24 -9.95
CA ASN A 129 11.38 -1.94 -10.96
C ASN A 129 12.83 -1.44 -11.06
N SER A 130 13.09 -0.14 -10.87
CA SER A 130 14.47 0.39 -10.87
C SER A 130 15.25 -0.13 -9.66
N VAL A 131 14.64 -0.20 -8.48
CA VAL A 131 15.26 -0.77 -7.28
C VAL A 131 15.53 -2.26 -7.47
N LEU A 132 14.56 -3.02 -8.01
CA LEU A 132 14.71 -4.47 -8.25
C LEU A 132 15.82 -4.80 -9.27
N ARG A 133 16.03 -3.96 -10.29
CA ARG A 133 17.15 -4.12 -11.25
C ARG A 133 18.51 -3.69 -10.67
N GLY A 134 18.51 -3.04 -9.51
CA GLY A 134 19.71 -2.45 -8.92
C GLY A 134 20.17 -1.18 -9.66
N ASP A 135 19.23 -0.44 -10.24
CA ASP A 135 19.48 0.85 -10.90
C ASP A 135 19.50 2.02 -9.88
N SER A 136 19.46 1.73 -8.59
CA SER A 136 19.51 2.77 -7.54
C SER A 136 20.92 3.35 -7.40
N GLU A 137 21.05 4.64 -7.07
CA GLU A 137 22.35 5.33 -6.84
C GLU A 137 23.27 4.56 -5.87
N LYS A 138 22.71 3.94 -4.82
CA LYS A 138 23.45 3.09 -3.89
C LYS A 138 23.93 1.80 -4.53
N SER A 139 23.11 1.19 -5.38
CA SER A 139 23.49 -0.03 -6.11
C SER A 139 24.56 0.26 -7.17
N ALA A 140 24.49 1.41 -7.84
CA ALA A 140 25.50 1.86 -8.78
C ALA A 140 26.84 2.14 -8.08
N SER A 141 26.81 2.82 -6.92
CA SER A 141 28.02 3.06 -6.14
C SER A 141 28.61 1.79 -5.53
N LEU A 142 27.80 0.85 -5.04
CA LEU A 142 28.26 -0.46 -4.61
C LEU A 142 28.86 -1.27 -5.77
N ARG A 143 28.21 -1.31 -6.94
CA ARG A 143 28.75 -1.98 -8.13
C ARG A 143 30.10 -1.41 -8.53
N SER A 144 30.23 -0.07 -8.53
CA SER A 144 31.50 0.61 -8.80
C SER A 144 32.58 0.25 -7.77
N SER A 145 32.23 0.30 -6.48
CA SER A 145 33.16 -0.05 -5.38
C SER A 145 33.63 -1.50 -5.47
N VAL A 146 32.73 -2.44 -5.74
CA VAL A 146 33.05 -3.88 -5.86
C VAL A 146 33.90 -4.15 -7.10
N MET A 147 33.59 -3.53 -8.25
CA MET A 147 34.42 -3.68 -9.45
C MET A 147 35.83 -3.10 -9.25
N SER A 148 35.94 -1.96 -8.54
CA SER A 148 37.22 -1.36 -8.18
C SER A 148 38.05 -2.28 -7.27
N GLU A 149 37.44 -2.87 -6.23
CA GLU A 149 38.12 -3.84 -5.38
C GLU A 149 38.55 -5.11 -6.15
N MET A 150 37.71 -5.62 -7.04
CA MET A 150 38.05 -6.79 -7.86
C MET A 150 39.24 -6.52 -8.78
N PHE A 151 39.29 -5.35 -9.41
CA PHE A 151 40.42 -4.95 -10.26
C PHE A 151 41.72 -4.78 -9.46
N SER A 152 41.63 -4.21 -8.26
CA SER A 152 42.78 -4.03 -7.37
C SER A 152 43.36 -5.34 -6.84
N ARG A 153 42.59 -6.44 -6.84
CA ARG A 153 43.05 -7.77 -6.38
C ARG A 153 43.63 -8.63 -7.50
N GLN A 154 43.57 -8.17 -8.76
CA GLN A 154 44.16 -8.83 -9.93
C GLN A 154 45.53 -8.25 -10.33
N LEU A 155 45.98 -7.19 -9.64
CA LEU A 155 47.32 -6.61 -9.72
C LEU A 155 48.15 -7.06 -8.51
#